data_AF-A0A7Z1MNP6-F1
#
_entry.id   AF-A0A7Z1MNP6-F1
#
_cell.length_a   1.000
_cell.length_b   1.000
_cell.length_c   1.000
_cell.angle_alpha   90.00
_cell.angle_beta   90.00
_cell.angle_gamma   90.00
#
_symmetry.space_group_name_H-M   'P 1'
#
loop_
_entity.id
_entity.type
_entity.pdbx_description
1 polymer ?
#
loop_
_entity_poly.entity_id
_entity_poly.type
_entity_poly.pdbx_seq_one_letter_code
_entity_poly.pdbx_strand_id
1 'polypeptide(L)' 'MFSERLTELLQTKSRKEIIEAVGCAQGTLSKWENGKLVPGVKYIIPLANLFSITPSELLEQLSAEEG' A
#
# COMPACT_ATOMS: atom_id res chain seq x y z
N MET A 1 6.65 9.06 -5.52
CA MET A 1 5.39 8.58 -6.15
C MET A 1 4.69 7.64 -5.17
N PHE A 2 3.36 7.58 -5.17
CA PHE A 2 2.55 6.73 -4.26
C PHE A 2 3.08 5.28 -4.12
N SER A 3 3.58 4.70 -5.22
CA SER A 3 4.19 3.38 -5.27
C SER A 3 5.48 3.24 -4.43
N GLU A 4 6.30 4.28 -4.31
CA GLU A 4 7.55 4.26 -3.54
C GLU A 4 7.26 4.17 -2.04
N ARG A 5 6.46 5.09 -1.50
CA ARG A 5 6.08 5.09 -0.09
C ARG A 5 5.34 3.82 0.32
N LEU A 6 4.45 3.32 -0.54
CA LEU A 6 3.80 2.04 -0.30
C LEU A 6 4.84 0.92 -0.23
N THR A 7 5.81 0.89 -1.14
CA THR A 7 6.86 -0.14 -1.14
C THR A 7 7.70 -0.10 0.13
N GLU A 8 8.07 1.09 0.61
CA GLU A 8 8.79 1.25 1.89
C GLU A 8 7.98 0.69 3.07
N LEU A 9 6.68 1.00 3.15
CA LEU A 9 5.80 0.43 4.17
C LEU A 9 5.74 -1.10 4.06
N LEU A 10 5.59 -1.64 2.85
CA LEU A 10 5.53 -3.09 2.62
C LEU A 10 6.84 -3.81 3.04
N GLN A 11 7.99 -3.13 3.00
CA GLN A 11 9.27 -3.69 3.47
C GLN A 11 9.39 -3.76 5.00
N THR A 12 8.57 -3.02 5.75
CA THR A 12 8.60 -3.05 7.23
C THR A 12 7.97 -4.30 7.84
N LYS A 13 7.26 -5.10 7.03
CA LYS A 13 6.49 -6.28 7.48
C LYS A 13 6.75 -7.48 6.57
N SER A 14 6.47 -8.68 7.09
CA SER A 14 6.56 -9.89 6.28
C SER A 14 5.42 -9.96 5.26
N ARG A 15 5.70 -10.46 4.06
CA ARG A 15 4.70 -10.68 2.99
C ARG A 15 3.50 -11.50 3.49
N LYS A 16 3.74 -12.48 4.36
CA LYS A 16 2.70 -13.31 4.96
C LYS A 16 1.75 -12.47 5.82
N GLU A 17 2.31 -11.64 6.71
CA GLU A 17 1.54 -10.76 7.60
C GLU A 17 0.68 -9.77 6.80
N ILE A 18 1.25 -9.17 5.75
CA ILE A 18 0.53 -8.24 4.89
C ILE A 18 -0.65 -8.94 4.20
N ILE A 19 -0.45 -10.15 3.68
CA ILE A 19 -1.49 -10.91 3.00
C ILE A 19 -2.60 -11.33 3.95
N GLU A 20 -2.25 -11.78 5.15
CA GLU A 20 -3.23 -12.16 6.18
C GLU A 20 -4.04 -10.95 6.67
N ALA A 21 -3.39 -9.80 6.88
CA ALA A 21 -4.06 -8.59 7.36
C ALA A 21 -4.90 -7.90 6.27
N VAL A 22 -4.40 -7.86 5.03
CA VAL A 22 -5.03 -7.12 3.91
C VAL A 22 -5.97 -8.00 3.09
N GLY A 23 -5.82 -9.33 3.15
CA GLY A 23 -6.61 -10.28 2.37
C GLY A 23 -6.32 -10.21 0.86
N CYS A 24 -5.10 -9.84 0.47
CA CYS A 24 -4.69 -9.80 -0.93
C CYS A 24 -3.98 -11.09 -1.37
N ALA A 25 -3.96 -11.38 -2.67
CA ALA A 25 -3.19 -12.50 -3.20
C ALA A 25 -1.69 -12.17 -3.25
N GLN A 26 -0.82 -13.18 -3.12
CA GLN A 26 0.64 -13.06 -3.27
C GLN A 26 1.04 -12.32 -4.56
N GLY A 27 0.40 -12.64 -5.68
CA GLY A 27 0.66 -11.98 -6.96
C GLY A 27 0.21 -10.51 -7.01
N THR A 28 -0.80 -10.15 -6.22
CA THR A 28 -1.24 -8.75 -6.05
C THR A 28 -0.20 -7.97 -5.26
N LEU A 29 0.27 -8.52 -4.14
CA LEU A 29 1.33 -7.92 -3.33
C LEU A 29 2.61 -7.68 -4.15
N SER A 30 3.05 -8.68 -4.92
CA SER A 30 4.20 -8.54 -5.84
C SER A 30 4.06 -7.37 -6.80
N LYS A 31 2.86 -7.12 -7.34
CA LYS A 31 2.64 -6.00 -8.27
C LYS A 31 2.71 -4.65 -7.56
N TRP A 32 2.29 -4.58 -6.30
CA TRP A 32 2.41 -3.36 -5.48
C TRP A 32 3.88 -3.06 -5.16
N GLU A 33 4.64 -4.06 -4.71
CA GLU A 33 6.08 -3.94 -4.39
C GLU A 33 6.93 -3.51 -5.59
N ASN A 34 6.48 -3.83 -6.81
CA ASN A 34 7.16 -3.46 -8.06
C ASN A 34 6.56 -2.21 -8.73
N GLY A 35 5.59 -1.54 -8.09
CA GLY A 35 4.90 -0.38 -8.67
C GLY A 35 4.10 -0.67 -9.95
N LYS A 36 3.89 -1.95 -10.31
CA LYS A 36 3.13 -2.39 -11.49
C LYS A 36 1.62 -2.23 -11.32
N LEU A 37 1.15 -2.16 -10.08
CA LEU A 37 -0.25 -2.01 -9.72
C LEU A 37 -0.38 -1.14 -8.48
N VAL A 38 -1.39 -0.29 -8.46
CA VAL A 38 -1.80 0.49 -7.29
C VAL A 38 -2.88 -0.29 -6.53
N PRO A 39 -2.87 -0.35 -5.18
CA PRO A 39 -3.95 -0.95 -4.41
C PRO A 39 -5.26 -0.20 -4.67
N GLY A 40 -6.32 -0.93 -5.02
CA GLY A 40 -7.65 -0.34 -5.10
C GLY A 40 -8.19 0.07 -3.72
N VAL A 41 -9.24 0.90 -3.70
CA VAL A 41 -9.87 1.47 -2.49
C VAL A 41 -10.16 0.42 -1.40
N LYS A 42 -10.58 -0.79 -1.79
CA LYS A 42 -10.85 -1.90 -0.85
C LYS A 42 -9.63 -2.34 -0.01
N TYR A 43 -8.42 -2.06 -0.47
CA TYR A 43 -7.17 -2.40 0.22
C TYR A 43 -6.58 -1.22 1.01
N ILE A 44 -7.05 0.00 0.77
CA ILE A 44 -6.54 1.20 1.43
C ILE A 44 -6.80 1.16 2.93
N ILE A 45 -8.03 0.84 3.35
CA ILE A 45 -8.37 0.77 4.79
C ILE A 45 -7.57 -0.34 5.51
N PRO A 46 -7.49 -1.59 4.99
CA PRO A 46 -6.65 -2.62 5.61
C PRO A 46 -5.16 -2.26 5.66
N LEU A 47 -4.61 -1.66 4.59
CA LEU A 47 -3.21 -1.21 4.57
C LEU A 47 -2.96 -0.12 5.62
N ALA A 48 -3.84 0.89 5.68
CA ALA A 48 -3.77 1.96 6.65
C ALA A 48 -3.79 1.42 8.09
N ASN A 49 -4.71 0.50 8.39
CA ASN A 49 -4.79 -0.17 9.69
C ASN A 49 -3.54 -0.99 10.02
N LEU A 50 -3.00 -1.73 9.03
CA LEU A 50 -1.80 -2.55 9.23
C LEU A 50 -0.57 -1.72 9.61
N PHE A 51 -0.43 -0.53 9.01
CA PHE A 51 0.69 0.37 9.24
C PHE A 51 0.41 1.44 10.30
N SER A 52 -0.76 1.42 10.93
CA SER A 52 -1.20 2.43 11.90
C SER A 52 -1.10 3.87 11.37
N ILE A 53 -1.44 4.07 10.09
CA ILE A 53 -1.52 5.38 9.43
C ILE A 53 -2.95 5.65 8.98
N THR A 54 -3.26 6.89 8.63
CA THR A 54 -4.54 7.22 8.01
C THR A 54 -4.57 6.84 6.52
N PRO A 55 -5.77 6.55 5.96
CA PRO A 55 -5.94 6.39 4.53
C PRO A 55 -5.44 7.60 3.73
N SER A 56 -5.65 8.81 4.26
CA SER A 56 -5.19 10.06 3.66
C SER A 56 -3.66 10.11 3.62
N GLU A 57 -2.98 9.79 4.72
CA GLU A 57 -1.52 9.70 4.74
C GLU A 57 -1.03 8.69 3.71
N LEU A 58 -1.66 7.50 3.61
CA LEU A 58 -1.32 6.50 2.60
C LEU A 58 -1.42 7.05 1.16
N LEU A 59 -2.42 7.91 0.90
CA LEU A 59 -2.74 8.49 -0.40
C LEU A 59 -2.08 9.85 -0.68
N GLU A 60 -1.44 10.49 0.30
CA GLU A 60 -1.04 11.91 0.30
C GLU A 60 -0.07 12.31 -0.84
N GLN A 61 0.49 11.33 -1.56
CA GLN A 61 1.33 11.56 -2.75
C GLN A 61 0.58 11.52 -4.09
N LEU A 62 -0.76 11.39 -4.09
CA LEU A 62 -1.59 11.50 -5.30
C LEU A 62 -2.00 12.94 -5.63
N SER A 63 -1.63 13.92 -4.80
CA SER A 63 -2.07 15.32 -4.94
C SER A 63 -0.93 16.35 -4.95
N ALA A 64 0.27 15.97 -5.41
CA ALA A 64 1.38 16.90 -5.63
C ALA A 64 1.78 17.00 -7.11
N GLU A 65 0.78 17.19 -7.97
CA GLU A 65 0.92 17.86 -9.27
C GLU A 65 -0.34 18.71 -9.46
N GLU A 66 -0.34 19.92 -8.88
CA GLU A 66 -0.95 21.14 -9.42
C GLU A 66 -0.34 22.32 -8.64
N GLY A 67 0.71 22.91 -9.23
CA GLY A 67 1.44 24.07 -8.73
C GLY A 67 2.45 24.55 -9.77
#